data_AF-A0A9D1KFP2-F1
#
_entry.id   AF-A0A9D1KFP2-F1
#
_cell.length_a   1.000
_cell.length_b   1.000
_cell.length_c   1.000
_cell.angle_alpha   90.00
_cell.angle_beta   90.00
_cell.angle_gamma   90.00
#
_symmetry.space_group_name_H-M   'P 1'
#
loop_
_entity.id
_entity.type
_entity.pdbx_description
1 polymer ?
#
loop_
_entity_poly.entity_id
_entity_poly.type
_entity_poly.pdbx_seq_one_letter_code
_entity_poly.pdbx_strand_id
1 'polypeptide(L)' 'MEETFTVTIHSCDNSTWQGIVVTPQGERSFRSELELILILSDSMQTKDHSDPG' A
#
# COMPACT_ATOMS: atom_id res chain seq x y z
N MET A 1 -15.18 -1.85 9.61
CA MET A 1 -15.00 -2.44 8.27
C MET A 1 -13.53 -2.82 8.17
N GLU A 2 -13.20 -4.10 8.08
CA GLU A 2 -11.82 -4.52 7.84
C GLU A 2 -11.47 -4.04 6.41
N GLU A 3 -10.54 -3.10 6.29
CA GLU A 3 -10.03 -2.75 4.95
C GLU A 3 -8.94 -3.74 4.61
N THR A 4 -9.17 -4.46 3.53
CA THR A 4 -8.20 -5.38 2.95
C THR A 4 -7.46 -4.67 1.83
N PHE A 5 -6.23 -5.10 1.60
CA PHE A 5 -5.43 -4.69 0.45
C PHE A 5 -4.90 -5.94 -0.27
N THR A 6 -4.64 -5.81 -1.55
CA THR A 6 -3.99 -6.85 -2.35
C THR A 6 -2.64 -6.37 -2.83
N VAL A 7 -1.61 -7.19 -2.66
CA VAL A 7 -0.26 -6.94 -3.20
C VAL A 7 -0.01 -7.91 -4.35
N THR A 8 0.36 -7.39 -5.51
CA THR A 8 0.78 -8.20 -6.66
C THR A 8 2.24 -7.90 -6.99
N ILE A 9 3.09 -8.93 -6.93
CA ILE A 9 4.50 -8.83 -7.32
C ILE A 9 4.61 -9.10 -8.82
N HIS A 10 5.20 -8.16 -9.55
CA HIS A 10 5.43 -8.29 -10.99
C HIS A 10 6.87 -8.71 -11.32
N SER A 11 7.84 -8.22 -10.56
CA SER A 11 9.24 -8.59 -10.72
C SER A 11 10.01 -8.55 -9.40
N CYS A 12 11.20 -9.15 -9.45
CA CYS A 12 12.16 -9.19 -8.36
C CYS A 12 13.52 -8.71 -8.87
N ASP A 13 13.68 -7.40 -8.95
CA ASP A 13 14.86 -6.72 -9.47
C ASP A 13 15.69 -6.12 -8.33
N ASN A 14 17.01 -6.13 -8.49
CA ASN A 14 17.95 -5.57 -7.51
C ASN A 14 17.75 -6.09 -6.08
N SER A 15 17.39 -7.36 -5.94
CA SER A 15 17.08 -7.98 -4.64
C SER A 15 15.93 -7.30 -3.88
N THR A 16 15.01 -6.65 -4.59
CA THR A 16 13.81 -6.02 -4.05
C THR A 16 12.59 -6.42 -4.86
N TRP A 17 11.39 -6.32 -4.26
CA TRP A 17 10.14 -6.58 -4.96
C TRP A 17 9.60 -5.32 -5.64
N GLN A 18 9.11 -5.49 -6.87
CA GLN A 18 8.39 -4.46 -7.62
C GLN A 18 6.99 -4.96 -7.92
N GLY A 19 6.00 -4.08 -7.81
CA GLY A 19 4.63 -4.49 -7.98
C GLY A 19 3.64 -3.37 -7.75
N ILE A 20 2.41 -3.78 -7.46
CA ILE A 20 1.29 -2.88 -7.16
C ILE A 20 0.60 -3.28 -5.86
N VAL A 21 0.11 -2.29 -5.14
CA VAL A 21 -0.81 -2.43 -4.01
C VAL A 21 -2.16 -1.86 -4.44
N VAL A 22 -3.21 -2.65 -4.29
CA VAL A 22 -4.59 -2.21 -4.50
C VAL A 22 -5.25 -2.05 -3.15
N THR A 23 -5.73 -0.83 -2.88
CA THR A 23 -6.44 -0.42 -1.67
C THR A 23 -7.79 0.19 -2.03
N PRO A 24 -8.72 0.37 -1.07
CA PRO A 24 -9.96 1.13 -1.32
C PRO A 24 -9.72 2.56 -1.81
N GLN A 25 -8.58 3.16 -1.48
CA GLN A 25 -8.18 4.51 -1.90
C GLN A 25 -7.59 4.53 -3.32
N GLY A 26 -7.32 3.36 -3.91
CA GLY A 26 -6.78 3.22 -5.27
C GLY A 26 -5.58 2.29 -5.36
N GLU A 27 -4.99 2.25 -6.56
CA GLU A 27 -3.81 1.46 -6.89
C GLU A 27 -2.54 2.33 -6.79
N ARG A 28 -1.49 1.77 -6.19
CA ARG A 28 -0.15 2.40 -6.15
C ARG A 28 0.93 1.39 -6.48
N SER A 29 1.89 1.78 -7.32
CA SER A 29 3.06 0.97 -7.62
C SER A 29 4.15 1.16 -6.56
N PHE A 30 4.93 0.11 -6.31
CA PHE A 30 6.12 0.14 -5.48
C PHE A 30 7.29 -0.52 -6.21
N ARG A 31 8.49 -0.04 -5.92
CA ARG A 31 9.74 -0.51 -6.54
C ARG A 31 10.73 -1.08 -5.53
N SER A 32 10.41 -0.99 -4.24
CA SER A 32 11.19 -1.55 -3.15
C SER A 32 10.29 -1.94 -1.98
N GLU A 33 10.81 -2.76 -1.09
CA GLU A 33 10.13 -3.14 0.15
C GLU A 33 9.79 -1.91 1.02
N LEU A 34 10.66 -0.90 1.05
CA LEU A 34 10.43 0.33 1.78
C LEU A 34 9.25 1.14 1.18
N GLU A 35 9.17 1.25 -0.14
CA GLU A 35 8.03 1.90 -0.82
C GLU A 35 6.71 1.17 -0.48
N LEU A 36 6.71 -0.17 -0.46
CA LEU A 36 5.55 -0.98 -0.07
C LEU A 36 5.09 -0.67 1.37
N ILE A 37 6.03 -0.68 2.34
CA ILE A 37 5.72 -0.40 3.75
C ILE A 37 5.15 1.01 3.93
N LEU A 38 5.69 2.00 3.23
CA LEU A 38 5.21 3.38 3.29
C LEU A 38 3.79 3.51 2.74
N ILE A 39 3.48 2.85 1.62
CA ILE A 39 2.13 2.84 1.03
C ILE A 39 1.12 2.26 2.02
N LEU A 40 1.44 1.11 2.63
CA LEU A 40 0.55 0.47 3.60
C LEU A 40 0.35 1.32 4.85
N SER A 41 1.40 2.00 5.31
CA SER A 41 1.36 2.90 6.46
C SER A 41 0.48 4.13 6.19
N ASP A 42 0.57 4.71 4.99
CA ASP A 42 -0.26 5.85 4.56
C ASP A 42 -1.74 5.46 4.49
N SER A 43 -2.07 4.31 3.91
CA SER A 43 -3.44 3.79 3.86
C SER A 43 -4.06 3.61 5.26
N MET A 44 -3.26 3.24 6.26
CA MET A 44 -3.71 3.12 7.66
C MET A 44 -3.98 4.49 8.31
N GLN A 45 -3.18 5.52 8.01
CA GLN A 45 -3.29 6.85 8.63
C GLN A 45 -4.48 7.66 8.07
N THR A 46 -4.90 7.40 6.83
CA THR A 46 -6.07 8.10 6.24
C THR A 46 -7.39 7.86 6.97
N LYS A 47 -7.47 6.82 7.82
CA LYS A 47 -8.66 6.53 8.65
C LYS A 47 -8.82 7.39 9.89
N ASP A 48 -7.73 7.92 10.45
CA ASP A 48 -7.80 8.63 11.74
C ASP A 48 -8.33 10.07 11.65
N HIS A 49 -8.60 10.59 10.43
CA HIS A 49 -9.03 11.98 10.22
C HIS A 49 -10.50 12.15 9.81
N SER A 50 -11.32 11.12 9.91
CA SER A 50 -12.76 11.18 9.58
C SER A 50 -13.65 10.79 10.75
N ASP A 51 -13.51 11.50 11.88
CA ASP A 51 -14.56 11.61 12.90
C ASP A 51 -14.63 13.05 13.43
N PRO A 52 -15.45 13.94 12.84
CA PRO A 52 -15.94 15.12 13.53
C PRO A 52 -17.29 14.76 14.15
N GLY A 53 -17.30 14.56 15.46
CA GLY A 53 -18.50 14.62 16.29
C GLY A 53 -19.13 16.01 16.34
#